data_AF-A0A355BTF2-F1
#
_entry.id   AF-A0A355BTF2-F1
#
_cell.length_a   1.000
_cell.length_b   1.000
_cell.length_c   1.000
_cell.angle_alpha   90.00
_cell.angle_beta   90.00
_cell.angle_gamma   90.00
#
_symmetry.space_group_name_H-M   'P 1'
#
loop_
_entity.id
_entity.type
_entity.pdbx_description
1 polymer ?
#
loop_
_entity_poly.entity_id
_entity_poly.type
_entity_poly.pdbx_seq_one_letter_code
_entity_poly.pdbx_strand_id
1 'polypeptide(L)'
;MSSSFPALDQFPDSGLPEWEKAATEELKGGNPWEKLGWKQDGLEVKPYLDASQATAPPPLLTPSGDLYRGPRSWLNMPAVYADNTATANQQALESLREGADGVCFVLRHNVSWEDLLQGIDWAICSLCFISESEDNNATTLTAYIRKHYPGASLQGGWFSPSPQTVTGLTSGVVFPSLPSPVDMLTQGFTNLLQKEGSSHGISLTLGTDFFLEIAKLRSTRALHTQLIDHFKQDHSLLLHARSMAWPSPGYDPHSTMLK
;
A
#
# COMPACT_ATOMS: atom_id res chain seq x y z
N MET A 1 22.62 -23.68 -34.90
CA MET A 1 23.53 -24.14 -33.82
C MET A 1 22.93 -23.64 -32.52
N SER A 2 22.34 -24.53 -31.72
CA SER A 2 21.75 -24.20 -30.42
C SER A 2 22.89 -24.09 -29.42
N SER A 3 23.20 -22.87 -28.98
CA SER A 3 24.11 -22.67 -27.84
C SER A 3 23.32 -22.95 -26.56
N SER A 4 23.44 -24.16 -26.01
CA SER A 4 22.98 -24.42 -24.64
C SER A 4 23.92 -23.68 -23.69
N PHE A 5 23.40 -22.70 -22.94
CA PHE A 5 24.11 -22.19 -21.78
C PHE A 5 24.50 -23.37 -20.88
N PRO A 6 25.73 -23.43 -20.34
CA PRO A 6 26.07 -24.48 -19.38
C PRO A 6 25.08 -24.40 -18.23
N ALA A 7 24.36 -25.49 -18.02
CA ALA A 7 23.39 -25.57 -16.95
C ALA A 7 24.13 -25.63 -15.59
N LEU A 8 23.47 -25.12 -14.55
CA LEU A 8 24.00 -25.07 -13.19
C LEU A 8 24.33 -26.46 -12.61
N ASP A 9 23.85 -27.52 -13.27
CA ASP A 9 24.08 -28.94 -12.97
C ASP A 9 25.52 -29.43 -13.19
N GLN A 10 26.37 -28.62 -13.83
CA GLN A 10 27.80 -28.92 -14.00
C GLN A 10 28.64 -28.58 -12.75
N PHE A 11 28.04 -27.89 -11.77
CA PHE A 11 28.68 -27.53 -10.52
C PHE A 11 28.09 -28.33 -9.36
N PRO A 12 28.86 -28.57 -8.28
CA PRO A 12 28.30 -29.14 -7.05
C PRO A 12 27.17 -28.27 -6.52
N ASP A 13 26.13 -28.90 -5.96
CA ASP A 13 25.06 -28.18 -5.28
C ASP A 13 25.65 -27.29 -4.16
N SER A 14 25.29 -26.01 -4.17
CA SER A 14 25.69 -25.04 -3.16
C SER A 14 24.45 -24.58 -2.39
N GLY A 15 24.32 -25.00 -1.14
CA GLY A 15 23.23 -24.64 -0.25
C GLY A 15 23.70 -23.90 1.00
N LEU A 16 22.82 -23.88 2.00
CA LEU A 16 23.08 -23.26 3.31
C LEU A 16 24.41 -23.70 3.95
N PRO A 17 24.78 -25.01 4.00
CA PRO A 17 26.01 -25.43 4.65
C PRO A 17 27.28 -24.93 3.92
N GLU A 18 27.28 -24.95 2.59
CA GLU A 18 28.40 -24.48 1.78
C GLU A 18 28.59 -22.96 1.93
N TRP A 19 27.49 -22.22 1.94
CA TRP A 19 27.51 -20.78 2.19
C TRP A 19 28.06 -20.46 3.58
N GLU A 20 27.58 -21.15 4.62
CA GLU A 20 28.01 -20.91 6.00
C GLU A 20 29.50 -21.19 6.18
N LYS A 21 30.00 -22.27 5.57
CA LYS A 21 31.43 -22.58 5.56
C LYS A 21 32.25 -21.47 4.90
N ALA A 22 31.87 -21.07 3.68
CA ALA A 22 32.58 -20.02 2.94
C ALA A 22 32.57 -18.67 3.69
N ALA A 23 31.42 -18.26 4.22
CA ALA A 23 31.30 -17.03 4.99
C ALA A 23 32.13 -17.07 6.29
N THR A 24 32.20 -18.23 6.96
CA THR A 24 33.02 -18.40 8.16
C THR A 24 34.51 -18.27 7.85
N GLU A 25 34.96 -18.85 6.74
CA GLU A 25 36.34 -18.73 6.27
C GLU A 25 36.70 -17.27 5.95
N GLU A 26 35.86 -16.54 5.22
CA GLU A 26 36.04 -15.11 4.93
C GLU A 26 36.06 -14.24 6.20
N LEU A 27 35.22 -14.59 7.19
CA LEU A 27 35.14 -13.91 8.48
C LEU A 27 36.22 -14.35 9.48
N LYS A 28 37.23 -15.10 9.03
CA LYS A 28 38.37 -15.61 9.81
C LYS A 28 37.94 -16.40 11.05
N GLY A 29 36.97 -17.30 10.87
CA GLY A 29 36.39 -18.12 11.92
C GLY A 29 35.29 -17.45 12.74
N GLY A 30 34.86 -16.24 12.37
CA GLY A 30 33.73 -15.58 13.01
C GLY A 30 32.38 -16.16 12.57
N ASN A 31 31.39 -16.15 13.48
CA ASN A 31 30.03 -16.60 13.20
C ASN A 31 29.35 -15.68 12.15
N PRO A 32 29.00 -16.18 10.94
CA PRO A 32 28.37 -15.37 9.89
C PRO A 32 27.00 -14.83 10.27
N TRP A 33 26.21 -15.59 11.03
CA TRP A 33 24.85 -15.22 11.42
C TRP A 33 24.84 -13.98 12.32
N GLU A 34 25.80 -13.92 13.26
CA GLU A 34 25.94 -12.78 14.18
C GLU A 34 26.58 -11.57 13.51
N LYS A 35 27.53 -11.78 12.60
CA LYS A 35 28.31 -10.69 11.98
C LYS A 35 27.64 -10.04 10.78
N LEU A 36 26.86 -10.82 10.01
CA LEU A 36 26.24 -10.36 8.77
C LEU A 36 24.72 -10.16 8.91
N GLY A 37 24.11 -10.78 9.92
CA GLY A 37 22.72 -10.52 10.27
C GLY A 37 22.54 -9.11 10.83
N TRP A 38 21.36 -8.54 10.64
CA TRP A 38 21.00 -7.26 11.24
C TRP A 38 19.61 -7.31 11.85
N LYS A 39 19.36 -6.39 12.79
CA LYS A 39 18.06 -6.22 13.44
C LYS A 39 17.47 -4.88 13.08
N GLN A 40 16.19 -4.88 12.76
CA GLN A 40 15.45 -3.68 12.43
C GLN A 40 13.99 -3.86 12.87
N ASP A 41 13.46 -2.90 13.62
CA ASP A 41 12.07 -2.91 14.10
C ASP A 41 11.67 -4.22 14.82
N GLY A 42 12.61 -4.78 15.60
CA GLY A 42 12.40 -6.06 16.31
C GLY A 42 12.46 -7.31 15.41
N LEU A 43 12.62 -7.15 14.10
CA LEU A 43 12.85 -8.23 13.15
C LEU A 43 14.34 -8.53 13.05
N GLU A 44 14.68 -9.81 12.99
CA GLU A 44 16.03 -10.27 12.68
C GLU A 44 16.07 -10.69 11.21
N VAL A 45 16.89 -9.99 10.42
CA VAL A 45 17.08 -10.29 9.00
C VAL A 45 18.33 -11.13 8.84
N LYS A 46 18.14 -12.31 8.26
CA LYS A 46 19.21 -13.25 7.98
C LYS A 46 20.02 -12.81 6.76
N PRO A 47 21.35 -12.96 6.77
CA PRO A 47 22.22 -12.60 5.65
C PRO A 47 22.07 -13.53 4.45
N TYR A 48 21.48 -14.72 4.64
CA TYR A 48 21.23 -15.71 3.60
C TYR A 48 19.87 -16.35 3.83
N LEU A 49 19.12 -16.54 2.74
CA LEU A 49 17.81 -17.16 2.70
C LEU A 49 17.76 -18.18 1.57
N ASP A 50 17.20 -19.35 1.83
CA ASP A 50 16.88 -20.35 0.81
C ASP A 50 15.47 -20.94 1.01
N ALA A 51 15.08 -21.82 0.09
CA ALA A 51 13.77 -22.45 0.11
C ALA A 51 13.51 -23.33 1.36
N SER A 52 14.56 -23.86 2.00
CA SER A 52 14.43 -24.66 3.23
C SER A 52 14.00 -23.81 4.43
N GLN A 53 14.24 -22.50 4.37
CA GLN A 53 13.91 -21.55 5.43
C GLN A 53 12.55 -20.87 5.24
N ALA A 54 11.81 -21.18 4.17
CA ALA A 54 10.47 -20.66 3.93
C ALA A 54 9.43 -21.45 4.76
N THR A 55 8.65 -20.75 5.59
CA THR A 55 7.64 -21.38 6.47
C THR A 55 6.29 -21.62 5.79
N ALA A 56 5.87 -20.73 4.89
CA ALA A 56 4.74 -20.92 3.97
C ALA A 56 4.78 -19.83 2.89
N PRO A 57 4.34 -20.11 1.65
CA PRO A 57 4.12 -19.05 0.67
C PRO A 57 2.99 -18.13 1.18
N PRO A 58 3.16 -16.80 1.17
CA PRO A 58 2.04 -15.92 1.46
C PRO A 58 0.96 -16.09 0.38
N PRO A 59 -0.30 -15.73 0.68
CA PRO A 59 -1.40 -15.84 -0.28
C PRO A 59 -1.00 -15.21 -1.61
N LEU A 60 -1.15 -15.98 -2.68
CA LEU A 60 -0.88 -15.51 -4.03
C LEU A 60 -1.94 -14.46 -4.39
N LEU A 61 -1.48 -13.34 -4.96
CA LEU A 61 -2.40 -12.35 -5.50
C LEU A 61 -3.12 -12.94 -6.70
N THR A 62 -4.45 -12.85 -6.70
CA THR A 62 -5.22 -13.09 -7.92
C THR A 62 -4.77 -12.10 -8.98
N PRO A 63 -4.42 -12.55 -10.19
CA PRO A 63 -4.12 -11.65 -11.29
C PRO A 63 -5.27 -10.66 -11.52
N SER A 64 -4.93 -9.42 -11.85
CA SER A 64 -5.94 -8.46 -12.28
C SER A 64 -6.70 -8.98 -13.50
N GLY A 65 -8.01 -8.75 -13.53
CA GLY A 65 -8.86 -9.01 -14.69
C GLY A 65 -8.79 -7.91 -15.75
N ASP A 66 -8.00 -6.86 -15.52
CA ASP A 66 -7.82 -5.75 -16.46
C ASP A 66 -6.99 -6.22 -17.67
N LEU A 67 -7.68 -6.36 -18.81
CA LEU A 67 -7.10 -6.82 -20.07
C LEU A 67 -6.01 -5.87 -20.61
N TYR A 68 -6.02 -4.60 -20.20
CA TYR A 68 -5.13 -3.57 -20.74
C TYR A 68 -3.92 -3.31 -19.85
N ARG A 69 -4.10 -3.35 -18.52
CA ARG A 69 -3.01 -3.14 -17.55
C ARG A 69 -2.25 -4.42 -17.21
N GLY A 70 -2.77 -5.59 -17.59
CA GLY A 70 -2.14 -6.88 -17.37
C GLY A 70 -2.32 -7.41 -15.94
N PRO A 71 -1.72 -8.57 -15.61
CA PRO A 71 -2.04 -9.34 -14.40
C PRO A 71 -1.59 -8.67 -13.09
N ARG A 72 -0.73 -7.67 -13.16
CA ARG A 72 -0.23 -6.91 -12.00
C ARG A 72 -0.42 -5.42 -12.26
N SER A 73 -1.65 -4.95 -12.03
CA SER A 73 -2.04 -3.56 -12.22
C SER A 73 -2.16 -2.81 -10.90
N TRP A 74 -1.87 -1.53 -10.94
CA TRP A 74 -2.20 -0.55 -9.90
C TRP A 74 -2.75 0.71 -10.58
N LEU A 75 -3.35 1.59 -9.77
CA LEU A 75 -3.81 2.90 -10.23
C LEU A 75 -2.81 3.96 -9.79
N ASN A 76 -2.31 4.76 -10.72
CA ASN A 76 -1.56 5.96 -10.39
C ASN A 76 -2.53 7.06 -9.95
N MET A 77 -2.55 7.36 -8.65
CA MET A 77 -3.45 8.35 -8.06
C MET A 77 -2.67 9.37 -7.23
N PRO A 78 -2.25 10.50 -7.84
CA PRO A 78 -1.59 11.57 -7.12
C PRO A 78 -2.44 12.08 -5.94
N ALA A 79 -1.77 12.41 -4.84
CA ALA A 79 -2.41 13.01 -3.69
C ALA A 79 -2.65 14.51 -3.95
N VAL A 80 -3.87 14.97 -3.73
CA VAL A 80 -4.26 16.38 -3.85
C VAL A 80 -4.83 16.84 -2.52
N TYR A 81 -4.16 17.80 -1.89
CA TYR A 81 -4.61 18.36 -0.61
C TYR A 81 -5.72 19.38 -0.85
N ALA A 82 -6.90 19.14 -0.27
CA ALA A 82 -8.09 19.97 -0.48
C ALA A 82 -8.18 21.16 0.49
N ASP A 83 -7.03 21.72 0.90
CA ASP A 83 -6.97 22.89 1.79
C ASP A 83 -7.64 24.13 1.14
N ASN A 84 -7.55 24.24 -0.19
CA ASN A 84 -8.32 25.17 -0.99
C ASN A 84 -9.01 24.43 -2.14
N THR A 85 -10.34 24.37 -2.11
CA THR A 85 -11.13 23.57 -3.05
C THR A 85 -10.88 23.90 -4.52
N ALA A 86 -10.80 25.19 -4.87
CA ALA A 86 -10.61 25.62 -6.26
C ALA A 86 -9.22 25.24 -6.78
N THR A 87 -8.19 25.42 -5.96
CA THR A 87 -6.80 25.04 -6.30
C THR A 87 -6.67 23.52 -6.42
N ALA A 88 -7.29 22.78 -5.49
CA ALA A 88 -7.31 21.32 -5.50
C ALA A 88 -8.00 20.76 -6.75
N ASN A 89 -9.13 21.35 -7.16
CA ASN A 89 -9.81 20.98 -8.41
C ASN A 89 -8.90 21.17 -9.64
N GLN A 90 -8.24 22.33 -9.74
CA GLN A 90 -7.31 22.61 -10.84
C GLN A 90 -6.18 21.58 -10.91
N GLN A 91 -5.57 21.26 -9.77
CA GLN A 91 -4.48 20.27 -9.70
C GLN A 91 -4.96 18.85 -10.02
N ALA A 92 -6.17 18.50 -9.60
CA ALA A 92 -6.78 17.22 -9.94
C ALA A 92 -7.02 17.09 -11.46
N LEU A 93 -7.59 18.12 -12.09
CA LEU A 93 -7.82 18.14 -13.54
C LEU A 93 -6.52 18.10 -14.35
N GLU A 94 -5.48 18.80 -13.89
CA GLU A 94 -4.14 18.74 -14.49
C GLU A 94 -3.58 17.32 -14.40
N SER A 95 -3.58 16.71 -13.23
CA SER A 95 -3.10 15.33 -13.02
C SER A 95 -3.80 14.32 -13.93
N LEU A 96 -5.12 14.43 -14.07
CA LEU A 96 -5.91 13.55 -14.96
C LEU A 96 -5.57 13.78 -16.44
N ARG A 97 -5.34 15.02 -16.87
CA ARG A 97 -4.93 15.33 -18.25
C ARG A 97 -3.53 14.81 -18.57
N GLU A 98 -2.66 14.73 -17.57
CA GLU A 98 -1.30 14.20 -17.70
C GLU A 98 -1.22 12.67 -17.61
N GLY A 99 -2.36 11.99 -17.48
CA GLY A 99 -2.46 10.53 -17.55
C GLY A 99 -2.51 9.81 -16.21
N ALA A 100 -2.80 10.51 -15.11
CA ALA A 100 -3.17 9.83 -13.87
C ALA A 100 -4.46 9.01 -14.06
N ASP A 101 -4.51 7.81 -13.50
CA ASP A 101 -5.70 6.95 -13.54
C ASP A 101 -6.83 7.49 -12.63
N GLY A 102 -6.49 8.40 -11.74
CA GLY A 102 -7.36 8.92 -10.70
C GLY A 102 -6.67 9.95 -9.82
N VAL A 103 -7.37 10.40 -8.79
CA VAL A 103 -6.87 11.36 -7.80
C VAL A 103 -7.25 10.90 -6.41
N CYS A 104 -6.33 11.06 -5.45
CA CYS A 104 -6.62 10.86 -4.04
C CYS A 104 -6.68 12.21 -3.32
N PHE A 105 -7.88 12.68 -2.99
CA PHE A 105 -8.08 13.91 -2.23
C PHE A 105 -7.82 13.69 -0.74
N VAL A 106 -6.97 14.53 -0.14
CA VAL A 106 -6.76 14.57 1.31
C VAL A 106 -7.58 15.72 1.89
N LEU A 107 -8.50 15.37 2.79
CA LEU A 107 -9.49 16.28 3.37
C LEU A 107 -9.13 16.55 4.83
N ARG A 108 -8.85 17.81 5.16
CA ARG A 108 -8.54 18.26 6.53
C ARG A 108 -9.62 19.14 7.14
N HIS A 109 -10.64 19.45 6.36
CA HIS A 109 -11.84 20.19 6.74
C HIS A 109 -12.96 19.91 5.74
N ASN A 110 -14.15 20.43 6.02
CA ASN A 110 -15.28 20.38 5.08
C ASN A 110 -14.92 21.03 3.75
N VAL A 111 -15.37 20.40 2.66
CA VAL A 111 -15.15 20.88 1.30
C VAL A 111 -16.49 21.13 0.58
N SER A 112 -16.44 21.92 -0.48
CA SER A 112 -17.56 22.09 -1.42
C SER A 112 -17.41 21.06 -2.54
N TRP A 113 -18.28 20.05 -2.58
CA TRP A 113 -18.20 18.99 -3.61
C TRP A 113 -18.44 19.50 -5.02
N GLU A 114 -19.31 20.49 -5.18
CA GLU A 114 -19.60 21.13 -6.47
C GLU A 114 -18.34 21.81 -7.02
N ASP A 115 -17.55 22.46 -6.17
CA ASP A 115 -16.30 23.11 -6.58
C ASP A 115 -15.15 22.10 -6.71
N LEU A 116 -15.03 21.14 -5.78
CA LEU A 116 -13.91 20.19 -5.75
C LEU A 116 -13.94 19.27 -6.97
N LEU A 117 -15.14 18.81 -7.35
CA LEU A 117 -15.35 17.82 -8.40
C LEU A 117 -15.80 18.47 -9.72
N GLN A 118 -15.78 19.80 -9.81
CA GLN A 118 -16.19 20.51 -11.01
C GLN A 118 -15.41 20.03 -12.24
N GLY A 119 -16.12 19.57 -13.27
CA GLY A 119 -15.52 19.14 -14.53
C GLY A 119 -14.73 17.82 -14.48
N ILE A 120 -14.70 17.13 -13.33
CA ILE A 120 -14.13 15.78 -13.22
C ILE A 120 -15.21 14.77 -13.62
N ASP A 121 -14.95 13.99 -14.67
CA ASP A 121 -15.81 12.88 -15.07
C ASP A 121 -15.44 11.60 -14.31
N TRP A 122 -16.11 11.40 -13.17
CA TRP A 122 -15.87 10.23 -12.31
C TRP A 122 -16.27 8.89 -12.96
N ALA A 123 -17.01 8.89 -14.09
CA ALA A 123 -17.32 7.63 -14.76
C ALA A 123 -16.09 7.00 -15.45
N ILE A 124 -15.04 7.80 -15.70
CA ILE A 124 -13.86 7.38 -16.47
C ILE A 124 -12.54 7.45 -15.69
N CYS A 125 -12.57 7.86 -14.42
CA CYS A 125 -11.40 7.87 -13.54
C CYS A 125 -11.76 7.34 -12.15
N SER A 126 -10.74 7.06 -11.33
CA SER A 126 -10.94 6.65 -9.92
C SER A 126 -10.72 7.82 -8.97
N LEU A 127 -11.61 8.01 -7.99
CA LEU A 127 -11.41 9.03 -6.94
C LEU A 127 -11.34 8.40 -5.56
N CYS A 128 -10.25 8.66 -4.84
CA CYS A 128 -10.09 8.27 -3.46
C CYS A 128 -10.13 9.50 -2.54
N PHE A 129 -10.58 9.30 -1.30
CA PHE A 129 -10.66 10.35 -0.31
C PHE A 129 -10.04 9.87 0.99
N ILE A 130 -9.21 10.70 1.60
CA ILE A 130 -8.64 10.46 2.93
C ILE A 130 -9.12 11.58 3.84
N SER A 131 -9.97 11.24 4.80
CA SER A 131 -10.45 12.17 5.82
C SER A 131 -9.49 12.18 7.00
N GLU A 132 -8.82 13.30 7.21
CA GLU A 132 -7.97 13.59 8.36
C GLU A 132 -8.72 14.39 9.45
N SER A 133 -9.96 14.79 9.18
CA SER A 133 -10.87 15.49 10.08
C SER A 133 -12.11 14.67 10.45
N GLU A 134 -12.66 14.90 11.65
CA GLU A 134 -13.95 14.37 12.11
C GLU A 134 -15.11 15.29 11.67
N ASP A 135 -15.21 15.52 10.37
CA ASP A 135 -16.23 16.41 9.80
C ASP A 135 -17.39 15.64 9.14
N ASN A 136 -18.25 16.33 8.38
CA ASN A 136 -19.44 15.71 7.78
C ASN A 136 -19.24 15.28 6.32
N ASN A 137 -18.00 15.30 5.82
CA ASN A 137 -17.68 15.07 4.41
C ASN A 137 -18.20 13.71 3.90
N ALA A 138 -18.12 12.61 4.67
CA ALA A 138 -18.64 11.31 4.21
C ALA A 138 -20.16 11.36 3.93
N THR A 139 -20.90 12.06 4.79
CA THR A 139 -22.36 12.21 4.68
C THR A 139 -22.71 13.11 3.50
N THR A 140 -22.04 14.25 3.38
CA THR A 140 -22.30 15.21 2.30
C THR A 140 -21.85 14.67 0.94
N LEU A 141 -20.76 13.90 0.88
CA LEU A 141 -20.32 13.18 -0.33
C LEU A 141 -21.33 12.11 -0.75
N THR A 142 -21.87 11.36 0.21
CA THR A 142 -22.95 10.39 -0.07
C THR A 142 -24.17 11.08 -0.70
N ALA A 143 -24.58 12.24 -0.17
CA ALA A 143 -25.67 13.02 -0.75
C ALA A 143 -25.33 13.53 -2.16
N TYR A 144 -24.10 14.00 -2.36
CA TYR A 144 -23.60 14.43 -3.66
C TYR A 144 -23.62 13.30 -4.71
N ILE A 145 -23.08 12.12 -4.37
CA ILE A 145 -23.07 10.95 -5.26
C ILE A 145 -24.50 10.56 -5.67
N ARG A 146 -25.44 10.50 -4.72
CA ARG A 146 -26.85 10.17 -5.03
C ARG A 146 -27.50 11.17 -5.97
N LYS A 147 -27.16 12.45 -5.86
CA LYS A 147 -27.71 13.53 -6.68
C LYS A 147 -27.11 13.55 -8.09
N HIS A 148 -25.78 13.43 -8.20
CA HIS A 148 -25.05 13.65 -9.46
C HIS A 148 -24.73 12.37 -10.24
N TYR A 149 -24.66 11.23 -9.57
CA TYR A 149 -24.30 9.94 -10.15
C TYR A 149 -25.31 8.83 -9.81
N PRO A 150 -26.63 9.04 -10.05
CA PRO A 150 -27.65 8.07 -9.70
C PRO A 150 -27.46 6.76 -10.48
N GLY A 151 -27.19 5.66 -9.76
CA GLY A 151 -27.03 4.33 -10.35
C GLY A 151 -25.70 4.12 -11.10
N ALA A 152 -24.77 5.06 -11.04
CA ALA A 152 -23.44 4.88 -11.63
C ALA A 152 -22.59 3.92 -10.78
N SER A 153 -21.78 3.10 -11.44
CA SER A 153 -20.73 2.32 -10.77
C SER A 153 -19.47 3.19 -10.72
N LEU A 154 -19.26 3.86 -9.59
CA LEU A 154 -18.08 4.70 -9.36
C LEU A 154 -16.91 3.85 -8.86
N GLN A 155 -15.70 4.23 -9.24
CA GLN A 155 -14.47 3.61 -8.74
C GLN A 155 -13.79 4.54 -7.74
N GLY A 156 -13.38 4.00 -6.60
CA GLY A 156 -12.80 4.81 -5.55
C GLY A 156 -12.91 4.22 -4.16
N GLY A 157 -12.32 4.95 -3.21
CA GLY A 157 -12.36 4.59 -1.80
C GLY A 157 -12.52 5.80 -0.90
N TRP A 158 -13.16 5.60 0.23
CA TRP A 158 -13.19 6.53 1.35
C TRP A 158 -12.40 5.95 2.50
N PHE A 159 -11.35 6.64 2.93
CA PHE A 159 -10.48 6.20 4.01
C PHE A 159 -10.50 7.20 5.17
N SER A 160 -10.67 6.71 6.38
CA SER A 160 -10.60 7.52 7.60
C SER A 160 -10.03 6.70 8.77
N PRO A 161 -9.53 7.34 9.86
CA PRO A 161 -9.13 6.62 11.07
C PRO A 161 -10.26 5.80 11.71
N SER A 162 -11.48 6.32 11.60
CA SER A 162 -12.73 5.63 11.93
C SER A 162 -13.58 5.55 10.65
N PRO A 163 -13.54 4.41 9.92
CA PRO A 163 -14.26 4.22 8.66
C PRO A 163 -15.73 4.62 8.72
N GLN A 164 -16.13 5.50 7.79
CA GLN A 164 -17.53 5.85 7.56
C GLN A 164 -17.96 5.32 6.20
N THR A 165 -19.17 4.76 6.12
CA THR A 165 -19.70 4.25 4.87
C THR A 165 -20.07 5.39 3.93
N VAL A 166 -19.42 5.46 2.78
CA VAL A 166 -19.82 6.32 1.66
C VAL A 166 -20.47 5.46 0.58
N THR A 167 -21.69 5.80 0.19
CA THR A 167 -22.44 5.00 -0.80
C THR A 167 -21.69 4.93 -2.13
N GLY A 168 -21.47 3.72 -2.63
CA GLY A 168 -20.81 3.49 -3.92
C GLY A 168 -19.29 3.47 -3.88
N LEU A 169 -18.65 3.68 -2.73
CA LEU A 169 -17.19 3.63 -2.58
C LEU A 169 -16.76 2.53 -1.60
N THR A 170 -15.55 2.01 -1.81
CA THR A 170 -14.92 1.13 -0.83
C THR A 170 -14.58 1.93 0.43
N SER A 171 -15.19 1.59 1.56
CA SER A 171 -14.86 2.23 2.83
C SER A 171 -13.70 1.49 3.50
N GLY A 172 -12.71 2.24 3.97
CA GLY A 172 -11.47 1.68 4.48
C GLY A 172 -10.89 2.44 5.66
N VAL A 173 -10.00 1.77 6.40
CA VAL A 173 -9.30 2.35 7.54
C VAL A 173 -7.95 2.92 7.13
N VAL A 174 -7.58 4.06 7.69
CA VAL A 174 -6.21 4.59 7.62
C VAL A 174 -5.41 4.03 8.79
N PHE A 175 -4.34 3.30 8.51
CA PHE A 175 -3.43 2.88 9.57
C PHE A 175 -2.59 4.06 10.06
N PRO A 176 -2.22 4.08 11.35
CA PRO A 176 -1.40 5.14 11.91
C PRO A 176 -0.05 5.18 11.21
N SER A 177 0.45 6.38 10.91
CA SER A 177 1.78 6.54 10.33
C SER A 177 2.84 6.39 11.42
N LEU A 178 3.39 5.19 11.56
CA LEU A 178 4.47 4.88 12.49
C LEU A 178 5.77 4.54 11.75
N PRO A 179 6.95 4.85 12.33
CA PRO A 179 8.25 4.54 11.70
C PRO A 179 8.48 3.05 11.48
N SER A 180 8.07 2.22 12.44
CA SER A 180 8.20 0.76 12.39
C SER A 180 7.02 0.14 11.62
N PRO A 181 7.28 -0.59 10.52
CA PRO A 181 6.26 -1.36 9.82
C PRO A 181 5.53 -2.36 10.73
N VAL A 182 6.25 -2.97 11.67
CA VAL A 182 5.69 -3.95 12.61
C VAL A 182 4.69 -3.29 13.55
N ASP A 183 5.05 -2.13 14.11
CA ASP A 183 4.18 -1.39 15.04
C ASP A 183 2.94 -0.85 14.31
N MET A 184 3.11 -0.35 13.09
CA MET A 184 2.01 0.11 12.24
C MET A 184 0.98 -1.00 12.01
N LEU A 185 1.44 -2.19 11.59
CA LEU A 185 0.53 -3.33 11.37
C LEU A 185 -0.09 -3.80 12.68
N THR A 186 0.70 -3.95 13.75
CA THR A 186 0.20 -4.40 15.05
C THR A 186 -0.90 -3.50 15.57
N GLN A 187 -0.67 -2.19 15.58
CA GLN A 187 -1.65 -1.22 16.05
C GLN A 187 -2.87 -1.16 15.12
N GLY A 188 -2.67 -1.12 13.80
CA GLY A 188 -3.75 -1.08 12.82
C GLY A 188 -4.69 -2.29 12.90
N PHE A 189 -4.15 -3.51 12.95
CA PHE A 189 -4.95 -4.73 13.06
C PHE A 189 -5.59 -4.89 14.44
N THR A 190 -4.92 -4.47 15.51
CA THR A 190 -5.53 -4.46 16.85
C THR A 190 -6.74 -3.54 16.90
N ASN A 191 -6.65 -2.35 16.29
CA ASN A 191 -7.78 -1.43 16.21
C ASN A 191 -8.96 -2.03 15.41
N LEU A 192 -8.67 -2.71 14.29
CA LEU A 192 -9.70 -3.39 13.50
C LEU A 192 -10.42 -4.47 14.32
N LEU A 193 -9.68 -5.34 15.00
CA LEU A 193 -10.23 -6.40 15.84
C LEU A 193 -11.11 -5.86 16.96
N GLN A 194 -10.74 -4.71 17.55
CA GLN A 194 -11.48 -4.12 18.67
C GLN A 194 -12.76 -3.39 18.25
N LYS A 195 -12.77 -2.75 17.06
CA LYS A 195 -13.81 -1.79 16.69
C LYS A 195 -14.75 -2.25 15.58
N GLU A 196 -14.25 -2.97 14.57
CA GLU A 196 -14.96 -3.09 13.28
C GLU A 196 -15.03 -4.52 12.71
N GLY A 197 -14.31 -5.47 13.31
CA GLY A 197 -14.19 -6.83 12.78
C GLY A 197 -13.22 -6.84 11.61
N SER A 198 -13.65 -6.39 10.42
CA SER A 198 -12.82 -6.27 9.22
C SER A 198 -13.08 -5.00 8.41
N SER A 199 -12.22 -4.74 7.42
CA SER A 199 -12.36 -3.58 6.53
C SER A 199 -12.19 -3.98 5.07
N HIS A 200 -12.97 -3.35 4.19
CA HIS A 200 -12.91 -3.55 2.75
C HIS A 200 -11.72 -2.79 2.13
N GLY A 201 -11.20 -1.79 2.83
CA GLY A 201 -10.03 -1.03 2.40
C GLY A 201 -9.06 -0.75 3.54
N ILE A 202 -7.76 -0.75 3.23
CA ILE A 202 -6.72 -0.32 4.16
C ILE A 202 -5.82 0.68 3.43
N SER A 203 -5.56 1.83 4.06
CA SER A 203 -4.61 2.84 3.58
C SER A 203 -3.38 2.87 4.49
N LEU A 204 -2.21 2.66 3.90
CA LEU A 204 -0.91 2.61 4.59
C LEU A 204 0.01 3.72 4.10
N THR A 205 0.95 4.14 4.95
CA THR A 205 2.11 4.94 4.52
C THR A 205 3.30 4.03 4.23
N LEU A 206 4.11 4.39 3.25
CA LEU A 206 5.35 3.72 2.86
C LEU A 206 6.55 4.60 3.19
N GLY A 207 7.58 3.99 3.76
CA GLY A 207 8.91 4.56 3.95
C GLY A 207 9.87 4.19 2.83
N THR A 208 11.16 4.27 3.14
CA THR A 208 12.26 4.08 2.17
C THR A 208 12.92 2.70 2.21
N ASP A 209 12.55 1.86 3.18
CA ASP A 209 13.09 0.50 3.27
C ASP A 209 12.41 -0.42 2.27
N PHE A 210 13.02 -0.59 1.11
CA PHE A 210 12.43 -1.36 0.00
C PHE A 210 11.93 -2.75 0.41
N PHE A 211 12.71 -3.51 1.17
CA PHE A 211 12.36 -4.89 1.52
C PHE A 211 11.29 -4.95 2.60
N LEU A 212 11.38 -4.11 3.64
CA LEU A 212 10.37 -4.07 4.69
C LEU A 212 9.05 -3.50 4.20
N GLU A 213 9.05 -2.56 3.25
CA GLU A 213 7.84 -2.03 2.65
C GLU A 213 7.11 -3.08 1.81
N ILE A 214 7.84 -3.89 1.03
CA ILE A 214 7.27 -5.06 0.33
C ILE A 214 6.72 -6.08 1.34
N ALA A 215 7.47 -6.37 2.40
CA ALA A 215 7.04 -7.29 3.45
C ALA A 215 5.76 -6.76 4.12
N LYS A 216 5.67 -5.47 4.45
CA LYS A 216 4.50 -4.83 5.05
C LYS A 216 3.27 -4.99 4.18
N LEU A 217 3.35 -4.69 2.87
CA LEU A 217 2.23 -4.83 1.95
C LEU A 217 1.75 -6.29 1.79
N ARG A 218 2.67 -7.27 1.85
CA ARG A 218 2.33 -8.70 1.77
C ARG A 218 1.73 -9.20 3.08
N SER A 219 2.33 -8.84 4.21
CA SER A 219 1.85 -9.17 5.55
C SER A 219 0.48 -8.57 5.81
N THR A 220 0.21 -7.35 5.35
CA THR A 220 -1.13 -6.73 5.46
C THR A 220 -2.19 -7.61 4.81
N ARG A 221 -1.94 -8.12 3.60
CA ARG A 221 -2.89 -9.01 2.92
C ARG A 221 -3.03 -10.34 3.65
N ALA A 222 -1.93 -10.94 4.07
CA ALA A 222 -1.97 -12.21 4.81
C ALA A 222 -2.74 -12.10 6.13
N LEU A 223 -2.52 -11.02 6.89
CA LEU A 223 -3.24 -10.74 8.13
C LEU A 223 -4.71 -10.43 7.87
N HIS A 224 -5.02 -9.67 6.81
CA HIS A 224 -6.39 -9.42 6.39
C HIS A 224 -7.12 -10.72 6.00
N THR A 225 -6.48 -11.63 5.26
CA THR A 225 -7.04 -12.95 4.93
C THR A 225 -7.37 -13.74 6.19
N GLN A 226 -6.46 -13.81 7.17
CA GLN A 226 -6.74 -14.49 8.44
C GLN A 226 -7.92 -13.86 9.19
N LEU A 227 -8.07 -12.55 9.08
CA LEU A 227 -9.10 -11.79 9.78
C LEU A 227 -10.47 -11.95 9.10
N ILE A 228 -10.58 -11.91 7.77
CA ILE A 228 -11.84 -12.23 7.07
C ILE A 228 -12.25 -13.70 7.30
N ASP A 229 -11.29 -14.63 7.33
CA ASP A 229 -11.55 -16.04 7.63
C ASP A 229 -12.10 -16.20 9.06
N HIS A 230 -11.51 -15.50 10.04
CA HIS A 230 -11.96 -15.49 11.42
C HIS A 230 -13.41 -14.97 11.55
N PHE A 231 -13.73 -13.86 10.87
CA PHE A 231 -15.07 -13.26 10.88
C PHE A 231 -16.05 -13.90 9.88
N LYS A 232 -15.63 -14.92 9.13
CA LYS A 232 -16.42 -15.61 8.09
C LYS A 232 -17.01 -14.65 7.05
N GLN A 233 -16.20 -13.70 6.62
CA GLN A 233 -16.55 -12.72 5.60
C GLN A 233 -15.90 -13.08 4.27
N ASP A 234 -16.55 -12.69 3.17
CA ASP A 234 -16.08 -12.92 1.81
C ASP A 234 -16.06 -11.60 1.05
N HIS A 235 -14.93 -10.90 1.14
CA HIS A 235 -14.66 -9.71 0.34
C HIS A 235 -13.17 -9.56 0.06
N SER A 236 -12.85 -8.88 -1.03
CA SER A 236 -11.46 -8.52 -1.34
C SER A 236 -11.01 -7.29 -0.53
N LEU A 237 -9.70 -7.12 -0.44
CA LEU A 237 -9.08 -5.95 0.17
C LEU A 237 -8.64 -4.95 -0.90
N LEU A 238 -9.16 -3.73 -0.85
CA LEU A 238 -8.57 -2.58 -1.52
C LEU A 238 -7.39 -2.06 -0.68
N LEU A 239 -6.16 -2.32 -1.14
CA LEU A 239 -4.97 -1.80 -0.48
C LEU A 239 -4.52 -0.50 -1.14
N HIS A 240 -4.58 0.58 -0.39
CA HIS A 240 -4.06 1.89 -0.76
C HIS A 240 -2.73 2.15 -0.06
N ALA A 241 -1.75 2.70 -0.79
CA ALA A 241 -0.42 2.97 -0.25
C ALA A 241 0.02 4.39 -0.63
N ARG A 242 0.62 5.10 0.33
CA ARG A 242 1.10 6.48 0.16
C ARG A 242 2.58 6.57 0.46
N SER A 243 3.37 7.09 -0.46
CA SER A 243 4.73 7.54 -0.10
C SER A 243 4.62 8.79 0.78
N MET A 244 5.38 8.81 1.88
CA MET A 244 5.47 9.98 2.73
C MET A 244 6.47 10.97 2.14
N ALA A 245 6.13 12.27 2.17
CA ALA A 245 7.12 13.30 1.89
C ALA A 245 8.29 13.13 2.86
N TRP A 246 9.51 13.03 2.32
CA TRP A 246 10.71 12.85 3.13
C TRP A 246 11.24 14.22 3.57
N PRO A 247 11.01 14.65 4.83
CA PRO A 247 11.44 15.96 5.28
C PRO A 247 12.83 15.78 5.89
N SER A 248 13.87 15.70 5.07
CA SER A 248 15.23 15.77 5.59
C SER A 248 15.74 17.20 5.45
N PRO A 249 15.73 18.00 6.54
CA PRO A 249 16.32 19.32 6.52
C PRO A 249 17.82 19.19 6.25
N GLY A 250 18.24 19.53 5.03
CA GLY A 250 19.63 19.45 4.58
C GLY A 250 19.85 18.70 3.26
N TYR A 251 18.82 18.05 2.71
CA TYR A 251 18.91 17.40 1.40
C TYR A 251 18.33 18.25 0.27
N ASP A 252 18.95 18.13 -0.91
CA ASP A 252 18.43 18.70 -2.16
C ASP A 252 17.02 18.13 -2.44
N PRO A 253 15.99 18.98 -2.67
CA PRO A 253 14.65 18.54 -3.03
C PRO A 253 14.62 17.48 -4.15
N HIS A 254 15.56 17.52 -5.10
CA HIS A 254 15.65 16.56 -6.19
C HIS A 254 16.04 15.15 -5.75
N SER A 255 16.72 14.99 -4.62
CA SER A 255 17.05 13.67 -4.05
C SER A 255 15.82 12.88 -3.60
N THR A 256 14.69 13.56 -3.38
CA THR A 256 13.40 12.93 -3.07
C THR A 256 12.84 12.14 -4.26
N MET A 257 13.25 12.44 -5.50
CA MET A 257 12.82 11.65 -6.67
C MET A 257 13.36 10.22 -6.68
N LEU A 258 14.41 9.94 -5.90
CA LEU A 258 15.02 8.61 -5.79
C LEU A 258 14.49 7.79 -4.60
N LYS A 259 13.52 8.34 -3.85
CA LYS A 259 13.02 7.79 -2.58
C LYS A 259 11.53 7.48 -2.68
#